data_AF-A0A8J3SP60-F1
#
_entry.id   AF-A0A8J3SP60-F1
#
_cell.length_a   1.000
_cell.length_b   1.000
_cell.length_c   1.000
_cell.angle_alpha   90.00
_cell.angle_beta   90.00
_cell.angle_gamma   90.00
#
_symmetry.space_group_name_H-M   'P 1'
#
loop_
_entity.id
_entity.type
_entity.pdbx_description
1 polymer ?
#
loop_
_entity_poly.entity_id
_entity_poly.type
_entity_poly.pdbx_seq_one_letter_code
_entity_poly.pdbx_strand_id
1 'polypeptide(L)' 'MDALHAHFADRCCSVVSIPFDPHLEEDSEFDLDRLTEAAQEAYRQLSATVGDGFTRSHMP' A
#
# COMPACT_ATOMS: atom_id res chain seq x y z
N MET A 1 4.01 -15.35 6.02
CA MET A 1 3.62 -13.93 5.93
C MET A 1 4.28 -13.12 7.03
N ASP A 2 4.23 -13.58 8.29
CA ASP A 2 4.76 -12.88 9.47
C ASP A 2 6.26 -12.57 9.42
N ALA A 3 7.09 -13.52 8.97
CA ALA A 3 8.53 -13.30 8.87
C ALA A 3 8.91 -12.23 7.84
N LEU A 4 8.16 -12.15 6.73
CA LEU A 4 8.38 -11.14 5.69
C LEU A 4 7.97 -9.76 6.21
N HIS A 5 6.80 -9.69 6.83
CA HIS A 5 6.31 -8.46 7.45
C HIS A 5 7.28 -7.95 8.52
N ALA A 6 7.76 -8.82 9.41
CA ALA A 6 8.75 -8.47 10.44
C ALA A 6 10.06 -7.93 9.84
N HIS A 7 10.54 -8.54 8.75
CA HIS A 7 11.77 -8.11 8.08
C HIS A 7 11.70 -6.70 7.47
N PHE A 8 10.52 -6.29 7.02
CA PHE A 8 10.29 -4.93 6.54
C PHE A 8 9.96 -3.96 7.67
N ALA A 9 9.21 -4.38 8.68
CA ALA A 9 8.84 -3.52 9.81
C ALA A 9 10.05 -3.02 10.61
N ASP A 10 11.16 -3.76 10.61
CA ASP A 10 12.41 -3.35 11.26
C ASP A 10 13.16 -2.24 10.51
N ARG A 11 12.93 -2.09 9.19
CA ARG A 11 13.72 -1.19 8.32
C ARG A 11 12.90 -0.11 7.64
N CYS A 12 11.60 -0.31 7.50
CA CYS A 12 10.67 0.62 6.87
C CYS A 12 9.93 1.41 7.94
N CYS A 13 9.55 2.64 7.63
CA CYS A 13 8.73 3.46 8.53
C CYS A 13 7.31 2.91 8.73
N SER A 14 6.83 2.09 7.80
CA SER A 14 5.54 1.40 7.81
C SER A 14 5.55 0.30 6.74
N VAL A 15 4.71 -0.72 6.91
CA VAL A 15 4.53 -1.82 5.97
C VAL A 15 3.04 -2.07 5.79
N VAL A 16 2.56 -2.06 4.55
CA VAL A 16 1.16 -2.27 4.20
C VAL A 16 1.06 -3.49 3.30
N SER A 17 0.28 -4.50 3.70
CA SER A 17 0.05 -5.70 2.91
C SER A 17 -1.14 -5.47 1.98
N ILE A 18 -0.91 -5.55 0.67
CA ILE A 18 -1.99 -5.51 -0.33
C ILE A 18 -2.50 -6.94 -0.55
N PRO A 19 -3.81 -7.21 -0.35
CA PRO A 19 -4.37 -8.52 -0.67
C PRO A 19 -4.36 -8.78 -2.18
N PHE A 20 -4.43 -10.05 -2.57
CA PHE A 20 -4.58 -10.41 -3.97
C PHE A 20 -5.88 -9.81 -4.54
N ASP A 21 -5.78 -9.24 -5.72
CA ASP A 21 -6.92 -8.69 -6.45
C ASP A 21 -6.91 -9.21 -7.91
N PRO A 22 -7.98 -9.87 -8.37
CA PRO A 22 -8.02 -10.44 -9.72
C PRO A 22 -8.00 -9.36 -10.82
N HIS A 23 -8.38 -8.11 -10.51
CA HIS A 23 -8.37 -7.01 -11.47
C HIS A 23 -6.98 -6.44 -11.70
N LEU A 24 -6.00 -6.75 -10.84
CA LEU A 24 -4.59 -6.41 -11.07
C LEU A 24 -3.93 -7.19 -12.21
N GLU A 25 -4.51 -8.34 -12.61
CA GLU A 25 -3.97 -9.20 -13.67
C GLU A 25 -4.42 -8.79 -15.08
N GLU A 26 -5.28 -7.77 -15.21
CA GLU A 26 -5.74 -7.26 -16.51
C GLU A 26 -4.58 -6.52 -17.22
N ASP A 27 -3.94 -7.22 -18.17
CA ASP A 27 -2.66 -6.93 -18.86
C ASP A 27 -2.48 -5.53 -19.49
N SER A 28 -3.47 -4.64 -19.45
CA SER A 28 -3.44 -3.39 -20.21
C SER A 28 -4.19 -2.19 -19.59
N GLU A 29 -5.05 -2.37 -18.59
CA GLU A 29 -5.78 -1.26 -17.96
C GLU A 29 -5.94 -1.55 -16.46
N PHE A 30 -5.17 -0.82 -15.64
CA PHE A 30 -5.35 -0.82 -14.20
C PHE A 30 -6.40 0.22 -13.83
N ASP A 31 -7.57 -0.24 -13.41
CA ASP A 31 -8.64 0.61 -12.88
C ASP A 31 -8.73 0.43 -11.36
N LEU A 32 -8.44 1.51 -10.62
CA LEU A 32 -8.47 1.53 -9.16
C LEU A 32 -9.88 1.31 -8.58
N ASP A 33 -10.93 1.68 -9.30
CA ASP A 33 -12.33 1.55 -8.88
C ASP A 33 -12.82 0.10 -9.01
N ARG A 34 -12.17 -0.68 -9.90
CA ARG A 34 -12.46 -2.10 -10.10
C ARG A 34 -11.81 -3.01 -9.06
N LEU A 35 -10.88 -2.50 -8.25
CA LEU A 35 -10.30 -3.26 -7.15
C LEU A 35 -11.36 -3.65 -6.12
N THR A 36 -11.16 -4.79 -5.48
CA THR A 36 -11.88 -5.19 -4.27
C THR A 36 -11.72 -4.13 -3.18
N GLU A 37 -12.76 -3.99 -2.33
CA GLU A 37 -12.76 -3.02 -1.22
C GLU A 37 -11.53 -3.18 -0.31
N ALA A 38 -11.08 -4.42 -0.10
CA ALA A 38 -9.89 -4.72 0.70
C ALA A 38 -8.59 -4.22 0.05
N ALA A 39 -8.44 -4.36 -1.27
CA ALA A 39 -7.28 -3.84 -1.99
C ALA A 39 -7.32 -2.30 -2.03
N GLN A 40 -8.48 -1.71 -2.29
CA GLN A 40 -8.67 -0.25 -2.27
C GLN A 40 -8.27 0.35 -0.91
N GLU A 41 -8.75 -0.21 0.19
CA GLU A 41 -8.39 0.27 1.54
C GLU A 41 -6.89 0.13 1.81
N ALA A 42 -6.28 -0.98 1.39
CA ALA A 42 -4.84 -1.18 1.57
C ALA A 42 -4.02 -0.13 0.77
N TYR A 43 -4.41 0.20 -0.46
CA TYR A 43 -3.79 1.29 -1.23
C TYR A 43 -4.05 2.67 -0.62
N ARG A 44 -5.22 2.88 -0.02
CA ARG A 44 -5.55 4.13 0.68
C ARG A 44 -4.68 4.31 1.92
N GLN A 45 -4.51 3.26 2.73
CA GLN A 45 -3.60 3.25 3.87
C GLN A 45 -2.16 3.51 3.44
N LEU A 46 -1.71 2.89 2.34
CA LEU A 46 -0.38 3.15 1.77
C LEU A 46 -0.22 4.62 1.37
N SER A 47 -1.21 5.20 0.70
CA SER A 47 -1.21 6.61 0.28
C SER A 47 -1.16 7.57 1.47
N ALA A 48 -1.93 7.30 2.52
CA ALA A 48 -1.89 8.06 3.77
C ALA A 48 -0.51 7.99 4.43
N THR A 49 0.04 6.78 4.54
CA THR A 49 1.39 6.54 5.10
C THR A 49 2.46 7.35 4.35
N VAL A 50 2.40 7.37 3.02
CA VAL A 50 3.31 8.17 2.19
C VAL A 50 3.12 9.67 2.43
N GLY A 51 1.87 10.13 2.50
CA GLY A 51 1.52 11.52 2.83
C GLY A 51 2.08 11.98 4.18
N ASP A 52 1.95 11.15 5.21
CA ASP A 52 2.55 11.40 6.53
C ASP A 52 4.08 11.49 6.44
N GLY A 53 4.71 10.65 5.61
CA GLY A 53 6.14 10.66 5.34
C GLY A 53 6.62 11.99 4.73
N PHE A 54 5.87 12.59 3.80
CA PHE A 54 6.20 13.90 3.23
C PHE A 54 6.11 15.01 4.27
N THR A 55 5.06 15.02 5.08
CA THR A 55 4.91 15.97 6.20
C THR A 55 6.07 15.88 7.19
N ARG A 56 6.56 14.67 7.47
CA ARG A 56 7.71 14.43 8.35
C ARG A 56 9.06 14.78 7.73
N SER A 57 9.18 14.73 6.40
CA SER A 57 10.44 14.95 5.69
C SER A 57 10.67 16.42 5.33
N HIS A 58 9.61 17.20 5.03
CA HIS A 58 9.60 18.67 5.11
C HIS A 58 8.21 19.29 4.81
N MET A 59 7.78 20.23 5.64
CA MET A 59 7.22 21.52 5.22
C MET A 59 7.99 22.60 6.03
N PRO A 60 8.38 23.75 5.44
CA PRO A 60 9.07 24.83 6.16
C PRO A 60 8.25 25.37 7.34
#